data_AF-A0A2E9PU33-F1
#
_entry.id   AF-A0A2E9PU33-F1
#
_cell.length_a   1.000
_cell.length_b   1.000
_cell.length_c   1.000
_cell.angle_alpha   90.00
_cell.angle_beta   90.00
_cell.angle_gamma   90.00
#
_symmetry.space_group_name_H-M   'P 1'
#
loop_
_entity.id
_entity.type
_entity.pdbx_description
1 polymer ?
#
loop_
_entity_poly.entity_id
_entity_poly.type
_entity_poly.pdbx_seq_one_letter_code
_entity_poly.pdbx_strand_id
1 'polypeptide(L)'
;AQLLRLLDGDAIDFLFIDGDHRYEAVRRDFQLYSPLLRPGGIVAFHDILQPPRFPDNQVELFWGELKKDYRTKELVDPADERGWGQWGGIGVVYIR
;
A
#
# COMPACT_ATOMS: atom_id res chain seq x y z
N ALA A 1 3.55 4.29 -19.83
CA ALA A 1 3.81 3.86 -21.24
C ALA A 1 4.89 2.78 -21.35
N GLN A 2 6.02 2.88 -20.66
CA GLN A 2 7.06 1.83 -20.70
C GLN A 2 6.67 0.55 -19.94
N LEU A 3 6.11 0.67 -18.73
CA LEU A 3 5.65 -0.48 -17.94
C LEU A 3 4.67 -1.37 -18.71
N LEU A 4 3.61 -0.79 -19.28
CA LEU A 4 2.61 -1.54 -20.04
C LEU A 4 3.20 -2.28 -21.25
N ARG A 5 4.25 -1.73 -21.87
CA ARG A 5 4.96 -2.43 -22.95
C ARG A 5 5.80 -3.60 -22.46
N LEU A 6 6.37 -3.51 -21.26
CA LEU A 6 7.12 -4.60 -20.66
C LEU A 6 6.21 -5.74 -20.19
N LEU A 7 5.01 -5.40 -19.73
CA LEU A 7 3.99 -6.38 -19.37
C LEU A 7 3.40 -7.06 -20.60
N ASP A 8 3.38 -6.43 -21.77
CA ASP A 8 2.86 -7.01 -23.03
C ASP A 8 1.46 -7.65 -22.91
N GLY A 9 0.62 -7.08 -22.04
CA GLY A 9 -0.72 -7.58 -21.75
C GLY A 9 -0.80 -8.58 -20.59
N ASP A 10 0.34 -9.02 -20.04
CA ASP A 10 0.37 -9.86 -18.84
C ASP A 10 -0.08 -9.07 -17.62
N ALA A 11 -0.96 -9.69 -16.85
CA ALA A 11 -1.41 -9.18 -15.56
C ALA A 11 -0.40 -9.56 -14.46
N ILE A 12 -0.23 -8.68 -13.47
CA ILE A 12 0.67 -8.95 -12.35
C ILE A 12 -0.05 -9.70 -11.21
N ASP A 13 0.68 -10.58 -10.52
CA ASP A 13 0.17 -11.28 -9.33
C ASP A 13 0.22 -10.40 -8.07
N PHE A 14 1.22 -9.51 -8.02
CA PHE A 14 1.58 -8.77 -6.83
C PHE A 14 2.02 -7.34 -7.19
N LEU A 15 1.49 -6.38 -6.45
CA LEU A 15 1.90 -4.98 -6.49
C LEU A 15 2.38 -4.55 -5.11
N PHE A 16 3.58 -3.97 -5.03
CA PHE A 16 4.09 -3.37 -3.81
C PHE A 16 4.22 -1.86 -3.98
N ILE A 17 3.55 -1.09 -3.11
CA ILE A 17 3.55 0.37 -3.11
C ILE A 17 4.41 0.84 -1.94
N ASP A 18 5.60 1.33 -2.27
CA ASP A 18 6.57 1.94 -1.36
C ASP A 18 7.28 3.12 -2.05
N GLY A 19 6.46 4.09 -2.47
CA GLY A 19 6.90 5.29 -3.16
C GLY A 19 6.81 6.51 -2.26
N ASP A 20 6.11 7.53 -2.74
CA ASP A 20 5.84 8.73 -1.98
C ASP A 20 4.69 8.48 -0.99
N HIS A 21 4.93 8.72 0.30
CA HIS A 21 3.98 8.41 1.37
C HIS A 21 2.91 9.48 1.61
N ARG A 22 2.83 10.54 0.78
CA ARG A 22 1.73 11.49 0.84
C ARG A 22 0.44 10.85 0.34
N TYR A 23 -0.68 11.18 0.98
CA TYR A 23 -1.98 10.55 0.72
C TYR A 23 -2.33 10.52 -0.78
N GLU A 24 -2.22 11.66 -1.46
CA GLU A 24 -2.57 11.77 -2.88
C GLU A 24 -1.67 10.92 -3.79
N ALA A 25 -0.40 10.76 -3.42
CA ALA A 25 0.54 9.97 -4.19
C ALA A 25 0.26 8.48 -4.05
N VAL A 26 0.13 7.98 -2.82
CA VAL A 26 -0.20 6.57 -2.53
C VAL A 26 -1.54 6.17 -3.17
N ARG A 27 -2.56 7.05 -3.03
CA ARG A 27 -3.88 6.85 -3.64
C ARG A 27 -3.77 6.77 -5.16
N ARG A 28 -3.00 7.66 -5.78
CA ARG A 28 -2.78 7.66 -7.22
C ARG A 28 -2.04 6.41 -7.69
N ASP A 29 -1.00 5.98 -6.97
CA ASP A 29 -0.26 4.76 -7.29
C ASP A 29 -1.18 3.53 -7.25
N PHE A 30 -2.00 3.41 -6.20
CA PHE A 30 -3.00 2.34 -6.14
C PHE A 30 -3.97 2.40 -7.33
N GLN A 31 -4.51 3.57 -7.67
CA GLN A 31 -5.47 3.72 -8.77
C GLN A 31 -4.85 3.41 -10.14
N LEU A 32 -3.58 3.76 -10.33
CA LEU A 32 -2.88 3.54 -11.60
C LEU A 32 -2.49 2.07 -11.78
N TYR A 33 -2.02 1.43 -10.72
CA TYR A 33 -1.37 0.12 -10.83
C TYR A 33 -2.24 -1.04 -10.36
N SER A 34 -3.23 -0.84 -9.48
CA SER A 34 -4.15 -1.91 -9.07
C SER A 34 -4.94 -2.56 -10.22
N PRO A 35 -5.34 -1.83 -11.29
CA PRO A 35 -6.02 -2.44 -12.42
C PRO A 35 -5.14 -3.36 -13.28
N LEU A 36 -3.82 -3.36 -13.05
CA LEU A 36 -2.89 -4.27 -13.73
C LEU A 36 -2.84 -5.65 -13.08
N LEU A 37 -3.42 -5.80 -11.89
CA LEU A 37 -3.49 -7.10 -11.23
C LEU A 37 -4.52 -8.01 -11.91
N ARG A 38 -4.19 -9.30 -11.93
CA ARG A 38 -5.19 -10.31 -12.25
C ARG A 38 -6.22 -10.45 -11.12
N PRO A 39 -7.40 -11.03 -11.40
CA PRO A 39 -8.31 -11.50 -10.36
C PRO A 39 -7.58 -12.39 -9.35
N GLY A 40 -7.78 -12.11 -8.06
CA GLY A 40 -7.09 -12.79 -6.96
C GLY A 40 -5.66 -12.32 -6.68
N GLY A 41 -5.15 -11.30 -7.39
CA GLY A 41 -3.88 -10.65 -7.06
C GLY A 41 -3.94 -9.84 -5.76
N ILE A 42 -2.79 -9.42 -5.24
CA ILE A 42 -2.71 -8.66 -4.00
C ILE A 42 -1.89 -7.38 -4.14
N VAL A 43 -2.28 -6.34 -3.41
CA VAL A 43 -1.50 -5.11 -3.26
C VAL A 43 -0.96 -5.05 -1.84
N ALA A 44 0.33 -4.77 -1.66
CA ALA A 44 0.91 -4.47 -0.37
C ALA A 44 1.40 -3.01 -0.30
N PHE A 45 1.17 -2.38 0.85
CA PHE A 45 1.55 -1.00 1.16
C PHE A 45 2.59 -1.01 2.27
N HIS A 46 3.66 -0.25 2.08
CA HIS A 46 4.67 0.01 3.08
C HIS A 46 4.27 1.15 4.01
N ASP A 47 4.74 1.13 5.26
CA ASP A 47 4.53 2.14 6.30
C ASP A 47 3.05 2.51 6.59
N ILE A 48 2.19 1.52 6.82
CA ILE A 48 0.76 1.75 7.11
C ILE A 48 0.45 2.33 8.50
N LEU A 49 1.45 2.40 9.38
CA LEU A 49 1.35 3.07 10.68
C LEU A 49 2.02 4.43 10.57
N GLN A 50 1.35 5.47 11.07
CA GLN A 50 1.91 6.82 11.12
C GLN A 50 2.72 7.04 12.40
N PRO A 51 4.06 7.08 12.33
CA PRO A 51 4.87 7.55 13.45
C PRO A 51 4.73 9.07 13.65
N PRO A 52 4.54 9.55 14.89
CA PRO A 52 4.58 10.98 15.24
C PRO A 52 5.79 11.76 14.68
N ARG A 53 6.92 11.09 14.47
CA ARG A 53 8.15 11.70 13.94
C ARG A 53 8.10 12.02 12.44
N PHE A 54 7.20 11.41 11.68
CA PHE A 54 7.10 11.57 10.23
C PHE A 54 5.68 11.98 9.82
N PRO A 55 5.26 13.23 10.10
CA PRO A 55 3.89 13.70 9.86
C PRO A 55 3.51 13.76 8.37
N ASP A 56 4.50 13.78 7.47
CA ASP A 56 4.27 13.75 6.03
C ASP A 56 3.97 12.34 5.50
N ASN A 57 4.20 11.29 6.31
CA ASN A 57 3.69 9.96 6.00
C ASN A 57 2.19 9.93 6.32
N GLN A 58 1.40 9.71 5.26
CA GLN A 58 -0.06 9.74 5.25
C GLN A 58 -0.64 8.46 4.65
N VAL A 59 0.14 7.38 4.58
CA VAL A 59 -0.29 6.08 4.06
C VAL A 59 -1.44 5.53 4.89
N GLU A 60 -1.42 5.74 6.20
CA GLU A 60 -2.45 5.32 7.17
C GLU A 60 -3.83 5.87 6.83
N LEU A 61 -3.90 7.09 6.27
CA LEU A 61 -5.18 7.72 5.88
C LEU A 61 -5.82 6.93 4.74
N PHE A 62 -5.06 6.68 3.68
CA PHE A 62 -5.55 5.92 2.53
C PHE A 62 -5.79 4.45 2.88
N TRP A 63 -4.91 3.86 3.68
CA TRP A 63 -5.10 2.52 4.24
C TRP A 63 -6.43 2.40 5.01
N GLY A 64 -6.78 3.41 5.81
CA GLY A 64 -8.06 3.50 6.51
C GLY A 64 -9.28 3.49 5.59
N GLU A 65 -9.18 4.03 4.37
CA GLU A 65 -10.22 3.95 3.35
C GLU A 65 -10.30 2.54 2.75
N LEU A 66 -9.17 1.97 2.34
CA LEU A 66 -9.11 0.64 1.73
C LEU A 66 -9.69 -0.45 2.64
N LYS A 67 -9.49 -0.33 3.96
CA LYS A 67 -10.08 -1.26 4.94
C LYS A 67 -11.61 -1.31 4.94
N LYS A 68 -12.29 -0.29 4.41
CA LYS A 68 -13.76 -0.24 4.35
C LYS A 68 -14.29 -1.06 3.17
N ASP A 69 -13.58 -1.02 2.04
CA ASP A 69 -14.07 -1.55 0.77
C ASP A 69 -13.45 -2.91 0.41
N TYR A 70 -12.29 -3.23 0.99
CA TYR A 70 -11.52 -4.41 0.63
C TYR A 70 -11.29 -5.35 1.81
N ARG A 71 -11.06 -6.63 1.49
CA ARG A 71 -10.46 -7.57 2.44
C ARG A 71 -8.99 -7.19 2.62
N THR A 72 -8.57 -7.01 3.87
CA THR A 72 -7.21 -6.60 4.21
C THR A 72 -6.54 -7.51 5.23
N LYS A 73 -5.21 -7.40 5.34
CA LYS A 73 -4.39 -7.96 6.41
C LYS A 73 -3.30 -6.97 6.80
N GLU A 74 -3.11 -6.75 8.09
CA GLU A 74 -2.03 -5.92 8.62
C GLU A 74 -0.91 -6.83 9.16
N LEU A 75 0.32 -6.53 8.81
CA LEU A 75 1.53 -7.17 9.31
C LEU A 75 2.33 -6.10 10.05
N VAL A 76 2.10 -6.00 11.35
CA VAL A 76 2.68 -4.98 12.23
C VAL A 76 3.35 -5.65 13.43
N ASP A 77 4.39 -5.04 13.97
CA ASP A 77 4.97 -5.41 15.26
C ASP A 77 4.63 -4.33 16.30
N PRO A 78 3.67 -4.58 17.19
CA PRO A 78 3.28 -3.60 18.21
C PRO A 78 4.38 -3.26 19.21
N ALA A 79 5.42 -4.09 19.33
CA ALA A 79 6.54 -3.88 20.23
C ALA A 79 7.68 -3.05 19.60
N ASP A 80 7.68 -2.87 18.28
CA ASP A 80 8.68 -2.06 17.58
C ASP A 80 8.26 -0.58 17.59
N GLU A 81 8.62 0.16 18.64
CA GLU A 81 8.30 1.58 18.79
C GLU A 81 9.50 2.54 18.60
N ARG A 82 10.74 2.04 18.64
CA ARG A 82 12.03 2.77 18.47
C ARG A 82 12.15 4.15 19.16
N GLY A 83 11.34 4.42 20.18
CA GLY A 83 11.19 5.75 20.78
C GLY A 83 10.48 6.79 19.90
N TRP A 84 9.90 6.40 18.77
CA TRP A 84 9.11 7.24 17.85
C TRP A 84 7.61 6.96 17.94
N GLY A 85 7.20 5.98 18.75
CA GLY A 85 5.86 5.39 18.73
C GLY A 85 5.79 4.27 17.69
N GLN A 86 4.62 3.62 17.59
CA GLN A 86 4.41 2.60 16.56
C GLN A 86 4.68 3.18 15.16
N TRP A 87 5.38 2.41 14.34
CA TRP A 87 5.84 2.86 13.03
C TRP A 87 5.90 1.67 12.07
N GLY A 88 6.01 1.96 10.77
CA GLY A 88 6.20 0.94 9.76
C GLY A 88 4.95 0.11 9.47
N GLY A 89 5.15 -1.20 9.31
CA GLY A 89 4.09 -2.16 9.04
C GLY A 89 3.76 -2.32 7.56
N ILE A 90 3.27 -3.50 7.19
CA ILE A 90 2.79 -3.81 5.84
C ILE A 90 1.29 -4.05 5.86
N GLY A 91 0.55 -3.28 5.06
CA GLY A 91 -0.87 -3.54 4.79
C GLY A 91 -1.05 -4.29 3.49
N VAL A 92 -1.80 -5.39 3.50
CA VAL A 92 -2.11 -6.19 2.31
C VAL A 92 -3.59 -6.06 1.96
N VAL A 93 -3.90 -5.70 0.73
CA VAL A 93 -5.23 -5.69 0.11
C VAL A 93 -5.37 -6.90 -0.82
N TYR A 94 -6.45 -7.64 -0.69
CA TYR A 94 -6.78 -8.75 -1.59
C TYR A 94 -7.76 -8.27 -2.66
N ILE A 95 -7.33 -8.27 -3.93
CA ILE A 95 -8.17 -7.92 -5.08
C ILE A 95 -8.99 -9.14 -5.49
N ARG A 96 -10.30 -8.95 -5.68
CA ARG A 96 -11.22 -10.00 -6.12
C ARG A 96 -11.44 -9.94 -7.62
#